data_AF-A0A3D8WXU0-F1
#
_entry.id   AF-A0A3D8WXU0-F1
#
_cell.length_a   1.000
_cell.length_b   1.000
_cell.length_c   1.000
_cell.angle_alpha   90.00
_cell.angle_beta   90.00
_cell.angle_gamma   90.00
#
_symmetry.space_group_name_H-M   'P 1'
#
loop_
_entity.id
_entity.type
_entity.pdbx_description
1 polymer ?
#
loop_
_entity_poly.entity_id
_entity_poly.type
_entity_poly.pdbx_seq_one_letter_code
_entity_poly.pdbx_strand_id
1 'polypeptide(L)'
;MKKLFSKPLFYFFIAVLFMWIKSYMSYKVEFNLDISDSMQKTLLFINPISSTLIFLGLALFAKGKRAIVWTLILSTIMTVILYSNILYYRFFNDFVTLPTLTQTSNVGHLGGSIADLVKAHDIFYFVDIILLIALLFVRKIEWPKARLKFRYTFMVLAAGAIAFAINLHYAEKDRPELLTRTFDRNYLVKYLGAYNYTVYDAVQTFKNSKQRAFASSDDLTTVKNFSTSHYAAPNIEYAGKAKGKNIIKIHLESFQSFLINYKLNGQEVTPFLNSLANGNEFMYFDNFFHQT
;
A
#
# COMPACT_ATOMS: atom_id res chain seq x y z
N MET A 1 18.31 4.26 -40.19
CA MET A 1 17.60 4.01 -38.91
C MET A 1 17.97 2.70 -38.17
N LYS A 2 18.77 1.76 -38.73
CA LYS A 2 19.08 0.43 -38.11
C LYS A 2 20.06 0.40 -36.90
N LYS A 3 20.40 1.54 -36.27
CA LYS A 3 21.45 1.61 -35.21
C LYS A 3 20.99 2.18 -33.86
N LEU A 4 19.70 2.51 -33.67
CA LEU A 4 19.29 3.26 -32.46
C LEU A 4 19.19 2.41 -31.17
N PHE A 5 18.83 1.12 -31.26
CA PHE A 5 18.66 0.28 -30.08
C PHE A 5 19.64 -0.89 -30.08
N SER A 6 20.53 -0.92 -29.09
CA SER A 6 21.27 -2.16 -28.79
C SER A 6 20.28 -3.24 -28.37
N LYS A 7 20.54 -4.52 -28.70
CA LYS A 7 19.64 -5.64 -28.38
C LYS A 7 19.23 -5.72 -26.89
N PRO A 8 20.11 -5.46 -25.90
CA PRO A 8 19.73 -5.39 -24.49
C PRO A 8 18.78 -4.23 -24.18
N LEU A 9 19.00 -3.07 -24.80
CA LEU A 9 18.13 -1.89 -24.63
C LEU A 9 16.74 -2.16 -25.23
N PHE A 10 16.67 -2.82 -26.39
CA PHE A 10 15.42 -3.24 -27.01
C PHE A 10 14.64 -4.22 -26.12
N TYR A 11 15.30 -5.27 -25.62
CA TYR A 11 14.67 -6.22 -24.69
C TYR A 11 14.15 -5.54 -23.42
N PHE A 12 14.95 -4.62 -22.87
CA PHE A 12 14.56 -3.78 -21.74
C PHE A 12 13.31 -2.96 -22.02
N PHE A 13 13.22 -2.26 -23.15
CA PHE A 13 12.03 -1.44 -23.45
C PHE A 13 10.77 -2.28 -23.71
N ILE A 14 10.90 -3.50 -24.24
CA ILE A 14 9.78 -4.44 -24.31
C ILE A 14 9.32 -4.83 -22.91
N ALA A 15 10.25 -5.18 -22.02
CA ALA A 15 9.91 -5.52 -20.64
C ALA A 15 9.25 -4.34 -19.91
N VAL A 16 9.74 -3.11 -20.12
CA VAL A 16 9.12 -1.89 -19.58
C VAL A 16 7.68 -1.73 -20.10
N LEU A 17 7.45 -1.91 -21.40
CA LEU A 17 6.12 -1.79 -21.99
C LEU A 17 5.16 -2.82 -21.41
N PHE A 18 5.59 -4.09 -21.29
CA PHE A 18 4.78 -5.15 -20.71
C PHE A 18 4.44 -4.89 -19.24
N MET A 19 5.44 -4.50 -18.43
CA MET A 19 5.22 -4.18 -17.01
C MET A 19 4.29 -2.97 -16.84
N TRP A 20 4.42 -1.96 -17.70
CA TRP A 20 3.55 -0.80 -17.67
C TRP A 20 2.09 -1.14 -18.01
N ILE A 21 1.84 -1.83 -19.13
CA ILE A 21 0.49 -2.26 -19.54
C ILE A 21 -0.11 -3.15 -18.46
N LYS A 22 0.64 -4.14 -17.98
CA LYS A 22 0.18 -5.07 -16.95
C LYS A 22 -0.22 -4.34 -15.67
N SER A 23 0.64 -3.45 -15.17
CA SER A 23 0.37 -2.71 -13.94
C SER A 23 -0.88 -1.85 -14.10
N TYR A 24 -1.00 -1.11 -15.20
CA TYR A 24 -2.15 -0.26 -15.46
C TYR A 24 -3.46 -1.05 -15.59
N MET A 25 -3.43 -2.19 -16.30
CA MET A 25 -4.59 -3.08 -16.39
C MET A 25 -4.97 -3.67 -15.04
N SER A 26 -3.99 -4.12 -14.26
CA SER A 26 -4.20 -4.65 -12.90
C SER A 26 -4.88 -3.61 -12.01
N TYR A 27 -4.43 -2.35 -12.08
CA TYR A 27 -5.04 -1.27 -11.28
C TYR A 27 -6.50 -0.99 -11.64
N LYS A 28 -6.89 -1.18 -12.90
CA LYS A 28 -8.27 -0.97 -13.33
C LYS A 28 -9.19 -2.15 -13.07
N VAL A 29 -8.65 -3.37 -13.12
CA VAL A 29 -9.45 -4.60 -13.06
C VAL A 29 -9.54 -5.13 -11.63
N GLU A 30 -8.46 -5.05 -10.85
CA GLU A 30 -8.34 -5.74 -9.57
C GLU A 30 -8.43 -4.79 -8.36
N PHE A 31 -8.09 -3.51 -8.53
CA PHE A 31 -8.05 -2.55 -7.42
C PHE A 31 -9.21 -1.56 -7.49
N ASN A 32 -9.91 -1.37 -6.36
CA ASN A 32 -10.95 -0.36 -6.23
C ASN A 32 -10.35 0.94 -5.66
N LEU A 33 -9.67 1.70 -6.52
CA LEU A 33 -8.90 2.88 -6.12
C LEU A 33 -9.71 4.18 -6.01
N ASP A 34 -11.03 4.11 -6.23
CA ASP A 34 -11.95 5.26 -6.23
C ASP A 34 -11.41 6.45 -7.05
N ILE A 35 -11.31 6.23 -8.37
CA ILE A 35 -10.73 7.19 -9.32
C ILE A 35 -11.84 8.06 -9.87
N SER A 36 -11.90 9.31 -9.42
CA SER A 36 -12.98 10.23 -9.78
C SER A 36 -12.59 11.18 -10.92
N ASP A 37 -11.43 11.85 -10.82
CA ASP A 37 -11.05 12.93 -11.74
C ASP A 37 -10.06 12.54 -12.86
N SER A 38 -9.99 13.37 -13.90
CA SER A 38 -9.05 13.27 -15.03
C SER A 38 -7.58 13.31 -14.58
N MET A 39 -7.24 14.13 -13.57
CA MET A 39 -5.89 14.16 -13.02
C MET A 39 -5.49 12.80 -12.44
N GLN A 40 -6.37 12.19 -11.65
CA GLN A 40 -6.13 10.88 -11.05
C GLN A 40 -6.01 9.77 -12.09
N LYS A 41 -6.83 9.80 -13.16
CA LYS A 41 -6.70 8.86 -14.29
C LYS A 41 -5.35 8.97 -14.99
N THR A 42 -4.86 10.21 -15.16
CA THR A 42 -3.56 10.50 -15.78
C THR A 42 -2.41 10.04 -14.88
N LEU A 43 -2.50 10.30 -13.58
CA LEU A 43 -1.50 9.86 -12.61
C LEU A 43 -1.45 8.34 -12.53
N LEU A 44 -2.59 7.65 -12.47
CA LEU A 44 -2.64 6.20 -12.46
C LEU A 44 -1.98 5.58 -13.70
N PHE A 45 -2.18 6.20 -14.87
CA PHE A 45 -1.60 5.74 -16.13
C PHE A 45 -0.07 5.91 -16.17
N ILE A 46 0.45 7.00 -15.62
CA ILE A 46 1.88 7.34 -15.68
C ILE A 46 2.68 6.67 -14.56
N ASN A 47 2.07 6.46 -13.38
CA ASN A 47 2.79 6.04 -12.18
C ASN A 47 3.64 4.75 -12.33
N PRO A 48 3.26 3.72 -13.14
CA PRO A 48 4.07 2.51 -13.22
C PRO A 48 5.38 2.73 -13.98
N ILE A 49 5.46 3.77 -14.83
CA ILE A 49 6.63 4.04 -15.68
C ILE A 49 7.86 4.31 -14.81
N SER A 50 7.70 5.12 -13.76
CA SER A 50 8.80 5.54 -12.90
C SER A 50 9.53 4.36 -12.25
N SER A 51 8.79 3.54 -11.51
CA SER A 51 9.29 2.34 -10.84
C SER A 51 9.83 1.32 -11.83
N THR A 52 9.12 1.08 -12.94
CA THR A 52 9.55 0.11 -13.96
C THR A 52 10.89 0.50 -14.59
N LEU A 53 11.09 1.78 -14.94
CA LEU A 53 12.37 2.26 -15.48
C LEU A 53 13.50 2.15 -14.46
N ILE A 54 13.24 2.48 -13.20
CA ILE A 54 14.25 2.39 -12.13
C ILE A 54 14.64 0.94 -11.88
N PHE A 55 13.67 0.07 -11.56
CA PHE A 55 13.95 -1.32 -11.19
C PHE A 55 14.54 -2.12 -12.35
N LEU A 56 13.89 -2.13 -13.52
CA LEU A 56 14.43 -2.86 -14.67
C LEU A 56 15.73 -2.21 -15.17
N GLY A 57 15.93 -0.90 -14.95
CA GLY A 57 17.12 -0.17 -15.35
C GLY A 57 18.39 -0.68 -14.65
N LEU A 58 18.25 -1.22 -13.44
CA LEU A 58 19.37 -1.85 -12.70
C LEU A 58 19.96 -3.05 -13.47
N ALA A 59 19.16 -3.76 -14.25
CA ALA A 59 19.65 -4.88 -15.07
C ALA A 59 20.68 -4.42 -16.12
N LEU A 60 20.58 -3.18 -16.61
CA LEU A 60 21.43 -2.64 -17.67
C LEU A 60 22.88 -2.38 -17.23
N PHE A 61 23.20 -2.47 -15.93
CA PHE A 61 24.59 -2.45 -15.46
C PHE A 61 25.37 -3.73 -15.80
N ALA A 62 24.66 -4.85 -16.00
CA ALA A 62 25.27 -6.12 -16.35
C ALA A 62 25.81 -6.13 -17.79
N LYS A 63 26.72 -7.07 -18.08
CA LYS A 63 27.40 -7.15 -19.38
C LYS A 63 26.65 -8.08 -20.34
N GLY A 64 26.41 -7.61 -21.57
CA GLY A 64 25.90 -8.43 -22.67
C GLY A 64 24.61 -9.21 -22.34
N LYS A 65 24.62 -10.52 -22.59
CA LYS A 65 23.48 -11.44 -22.30
C LYS A 65 23.04 -11.40 -20.83
N ARG A 66 23.93 -11.09 -19.88
CA ARG A 66 23.54 -11.01 -18.45
C ARG A 66 22.55 -9.89 -18.20
N ALA A 67 22.63 -8.75 -18.90
CA ALA A 67 21.66 -7.66 -18.75
C ALA A 67 20.25 -8.11 -19.09
N ILE A 68 20.09 -8.91 -20.15
CA ILE A 68 18.81 -9.46 -20.59
C ILE A 68 18.26 -10.44 -19.55
N VAL A 69 19.10 -11.34 -19.05
CA VAL A 69 18.72 -12.30 -17.98
C VAL A 69 18.31 -11.54 -16.72
N TRP A 70 19.04 -10.51 -16.32
CA TRP A 70 18.66 -9.67 -15.17
C TRP A 70 17.35 -8.91 -15.41
N THR A 71 17.10 -8.41 -16.63
CA THR A 71 15.81 -7.79 -16.96
C THR A 71 14.67 -8.79 -16.78
N LEU A 72 14.83 -10.03 -17.25
CA LEU A 72 13.84 -11.09 -17.06
C LEU A 72 13.61 -11.42 -15.58
N ILE A 73 14.68 -11.59 -14.81
CA ILE A 73 14.61 -11.87 -13.37
C ILE A 73 13.86 -10.74 -12.64
N LEU A 74 14.25 -9.49 -12.88
CA LEU A 74 13.62 -8.34 -12.23
C LEU A 74 12.15 -8.18 -12.68
N SER A 75 11.83 -8.40 -13.95
CA SER A 75 10.43 -8.40 -14.43
C SER A 75 9.60 -9.48 -13.75
N THR A 76 10.19 -10.66 -13.53
CA THR A 76 9.53 -11.77 -12.83
C THR A 76 9.29 -11.42 -11.36
N ILE A 77 10.29 -10.87 -10.66
CA ILE A 77 10.15 -10.41 -9.27
C ILE A 77 9.07 -9.33 -9.16
N MET A 78 9.09 -8.33 -10.04
CA MET A 78 8.07 -7.29 -10.06
C MET A 78 6.67 -7.87 -10.35
N THR A 79 6.57 -8.86 -11.24
CA THR A 79 5.29 -9.54 -11.51
C THR A 79 4.77 -10.28 -10.29
N VAL A 80 5.64 -11.00 -9.58
CA VAL A 80 5.29 -11.68 -8.32
C VAL A 80 4.82 -10.67 -7.28
N ILE A 81 5.52 -9.55 -7.10
CA ILE A 81 5.12 -8.50 -6.14
C ILE A 81 3.73 -7.94 -6.49
N LEU A 82 3.47 -7.64 -7.77
CA LEU A 82 2.17 -7.12 -8.20
C LEU A 82 1.06 -8.15 -8.01
N TYR A 83 1.32 -9.41 -8.37
CA TYR A 83 0.37 -10.49 -8.22
C TYR A 83 0.06 -10.80 -6.75
N SER A 84 1.06 -10.78 -5.88
CA SER A 84 0.84 -10.89 -4.43
C SER A 84 -0.05 -9.76 -3.91
N ASN A 85 0.11 -8.54 -4.42
CA ASN A 85 -0.79 -7.43 -4.07
C ASN A 85 -2.20 -7.65 -4.64
N ILE A 86 -2.38 -8.20 -5.84
CA ILE A 86 -3.70 -8.56 -6.38
C ILE A 86 -4.43 -9.54 -5.47
N LEU A 87 -3.78 -10.65 -5.11
CA LEU A 87 -4.39 -11.66 -4.24
C LEU A 87 -4.70 -11.11 -2.85
N TYR A 88 -3.77 -10.36 -2.27
CA TYR A 88 -3.96 -9.75 -0.95
C TYR A 88 -5.10 -8.72 -0.97
N TYR A 89 -5.20 -7.91 -2.03
CA TYR A 89 -6.25 -6.92 -2.20
C TYR A 89 -7.64 -7.57 -2.35
N ARG A 90 -7.75 -8.69 -3.06
CA ARG A 90 -9.02 -9.44 -3.16
C ARG A 90 -9.55 -9.90 -1.81
N PHE A 91 -8.68 -10.18 -0.84
CA PHE A 91 -9.06 -10.62 0.50
C PHE A 91 -9.28 -9.44 1.47
N PHE A 92 -8.34 -8.49 1.49
CA PHE A 92 -8.28 -7.43 2.51
C PHE A 92 -8.75 -6.05 2.04
N ASN A 93 -9.00 -5.86 0.74
CA ASN A 93 -9.16 -4.54 0.11
C ASN A 93 -8.02 -3.57 0.46
N ASP A 94 -6.82 -4.11 0.64
CA ASP A 94 -5.62 -3.38 1.02
C ASP A 94 -4.38 -3.98 0.34
N PHE A 95 -3.22 -3.34 0.52
CA PHE A 95 -1.96 -3.74 -0.09
C PHE A 95 -1.02 -4.41 0.91
N VAL A 96 -0.12 -5.24 0.37
CA VAL A 96 0.89 -5.94 1.16
C VAL A 96 1.89 -4.94 1.74
N THR A 97 2.18 -5.07 3.02
CA THR A 97 3.22 -4.30 3.72
C THR A 97 4.37 -5.17 4.22
N LEU A 98 5.52 -4.54 4.44
CA LEU A 98 6.69 -5.21 5.00
C LEU A 98 6.40 -5.84 6.37
N PRO A 99 5.67 -5.21 7.32
CA PRO A 99 5.28 -5.86 8.56
C PRO A 99 4.37 -7.07 8.36
N THR A 100 3.44 -7.04 7.39
CA THR A 100 2.59 -8.21 7.10
C THR A 100 3.38 -9.38 6.54
N LEU A 101 4.47 -9.12 5.80
CA LEU A 101 5.36 -10.17 5.29
C LEU A 101 6.24 -10.80 6.38
N THR A 102 6.60 -10.03 7.43
CA THR A 102 7.43 -10.53 8.53
C THR A 102 6.64 -11.16 9.67
N GLN A 103 5.31 -10.98 9.72
CA GLN A 103 4.42 -11.64 10.67
C GLN A 103 4.14 -13.10 10.28
N THR A 104 5.13 -13.97 10.50
CA THR A 104 5.05 -15.42 10.16
C THR A 104 3.92 -16.18 10.85
N SER A 105 3.44 -15.72 12.01
CA SER A 105 2.36 -16.39 12.77
C SER A 105 0.99 -16.31 12.09
N ASN A 106 0.73 -15.27 11.30
CA ASN A 106 -0.57 -15.05 10.65
C ASN A 106 -0.64 -15.64 9.23
N VAL A 107 0.51 -15.88 8.59
CA VAL A 107 0.60 -16.34 7.19
C VAL A 107 0.07 -17.77 7.02
N GLY A 108 0.19 -18.64 8.02
CA GLY A 108 -0.27 -20.03 7.92
C GLY A 108 -1.79 -20.18 7.84
N HIS A 109 -2.54 -19.39 8.62
CA HIS A 109 -4.00 -19.44 8.64
C HIS A 109 -4.66 -18.61 7.53
N LEU A 110 -4.02 -17.52 7.09
CA LEU A 110 -4.53 -16.65 6.04
C LEU A 110 -4.09 -17.07 4.63
N GLY A 111 -2.92 -17.70 4.50
CA GLY A 111 -2.34 -18.07 3.21
C GLY A 111 -3.18 -19.08 2.42
N GLY A 112 -3.84 -20.02 3.12
CA GLY A 112 -4.80 -20.95 2.50
C GLY A 112 -5.99 -20.22 1.88
N SER A 113 -6.63 -19.34 2.66
CA SER A 113 -7.79 -18.55 2.20
C SER A 113 -7.44 -17.58 1.05
N ILE A 114 -6.21 -17.08 1.00
CA ILE A 114 -5.74 -16.22 -0.10
C ILE A 114 -5.49 -17.04 -1.37
N ALA A 115 -4.99 -18.27 -1.25
CA ALA A 115 -4.78 -19.16 -2.40
C ALA A 115 -6.11 -19.57 -3.05
N ASP A 116 -7.18 -19.70 -2.27
CA ASP A 116 -8.53 -19.99 -2.79
C ASP A 116 -9.13 -18.83 -3.63
N LEU A 117 -8.55 -17.62 -3.53
CA LEU A 117 -8.95 -16.46 -4.34
C LEU A 117 -8.25 -16.38 -5.70
N VAL A 118 -7.41 -17.36 -6.04
CA VAL A 118 -6.79 -17.46 -7.36
C VAL A 118 -7.86 -17.76 -8.40
N LYS A 119 -7.92 -16.92 -9.43
CA LYS A 119 -8.88 -17.03 -10.53
C LYS A 119 -8.20 -17.57 -11.78
N ALA A 120 -8.96 -18.24 -12.65
CA ALA A 120 -8.42 -18.83 -13.88
C ALA A 120 -7.72 -17.78 -14.79
N HIS A 121 -8.18 -16.53 -14.79
CA HIS A 121 -7.58 -15.46 -15.58
C HIS A 121 -6.23 -14.97 -15.04
N ASP A 122 -5.82 -15.39 -13.83
CA ASP A 122 -4.57 -14.93 -13.21
C ASP A 122 -3.32 -15.38 -14.00
N ILE A 123 -3.46 -16.42 -14.83
CA ILE A 123 -2.40 -16.85 -15.76
C ILE A 123 -1.98 -15.72 -16.72
N PHE A 124 -2.88 -14.78 -17.05
CA PHE A 124 -2.59 -13.66 -17.95
C PHE A 124 -1.57 -12.68 -17.35
N TYR A 125 -1.43 -12.62 -16.02
CA TYR A 125 -0.40 -11.79 -15.38
C TYR A 125 1.03 -12.28 -15.63
N PHE A 126 1.20 -13.52 -16.10
CA PHE A 126 2.52 -14.12 -16.36
C PHE A 126 2.82 -14.30 -17.86
N VAL A 127 1.88 -13.98 -18.75
CA VAL A 127 2.03 -14.16 -20.20
C VAL A 127 3.21 -13.37 -20.76
N ASP A 128 3.41 -12.14 -20.31
CA ASP A 128 4.54 -11.33 -20.71
C ASP A 128 5.90 -11.94 -20.33
N ILE A 129 5.99 -12.62 -19.17
CA ILE A 129 7.20 -13.34 -18.76
C ILE A 129 7.47 -14.48 -19.74
N ILE A 130 6.43 -15.22 -20.14
CA ILE A 130 6.54 -16.27 -21.17
C ILE A 130 7.02 -15.68 -22.49
N LEU A 131 6.48 -14.53 -22.91
CA LEU A 131 6.89 -13.83 -24.13
C LEU A 131 8.35 -13.34 -24.06
N LEU A 132 8.78 -12.81 -22.90
CA LEU A 132 10.15 -12.39 -22.65
C LEU A 132 11.13 -13.57 -22.65
N ILE A 133 10.72 -14.73 -22.14
CA ILE A 133 11.48 -15.98 -22.23
C ILE A 133 11.58 -16.44 -23.69
N ALA A 134 10.46 -16.48 -24.41
CA ALA A 134 10.44 -16.87 -25.82
C ALA A 134 11.39 -15.99 -26.64
N LEU A 135 11.38 -14.67 -26.42
CA LEU A 135 12.27 -13.71 -27.07
C LEU A 135 13.76 -13.99 -26.81
N LEU A 136 14.13 -14.52 -25.64
CA LEU A 136 15.50 -14.90 -25.30
C LEU A 136 16.01 -16.07 -26.17
N PHE A 137 15.13 -17.00 -26.53
CA PHE A 137 15.44 -18.23 -27.27
C PHE A 137 15.28 -18.10 -28.79
N VAL A 138 14.85 -16.95 -29.31
CA VAL A 138 14.78 -16.70 -30.75
C VAL A 138 16.18 -16.79 -31.36
N ARG A 139 16.47 -17.92 -32.03
CA ARG A 139 17.79 -18.28 -32.60
C ARG A 139 18.37 -17.24 -33.57
N LYS A 140 17.55 -16.35 -34.12
CA LYS A 140 17.96 -15.28 -35.04
C LYS A 140 18.61 -14.07 -34.34
N ILE A 141 18.63 -14.03 -33.00
CA ILE A 141 19.16 -12.89 -32.24
C ILE A 141 20.56 -13.18 -31.70
N GLU A 142 21.59 -12.66 -32.36
CA GLU A 142 22.96 -12.68 -31.80
C GLU A 142 23.11 -11.71 -30.63
N TRP A 143 23.20 -12.21 -29.40
CA TRP A 143 23.29 -11.36 -28.21
C TRP A 143 24.68 -10.70 -28.09
N PRO A 144 24.75 -9.38 -27.87
CA PRO A 144 26.03 -8.70 -27.80
C PRO A 144 26.82 -9.14 -26.56
N LYS A 145 28.14 -9.25 -26.71
CA LYS A 145 29.07 -9.55 -25.60
C LYS A 145 29.45 -8.30 -24.81
N ALA A 146 29.41 -7.12 -25.45
CA ALA A 146 29.79 -5.85 -24.84
C ALA A 146 28.72 -5.32 -23.86
N ARG A 147 29.17 -4.56 -22.86
CA ARG A 147 28.30 -3.81 -21.95
C ARG A 147 27.67 -2.62 -22.69
N LEU A 148 26.44 -2.27 -22.31
CA LEU A 148 25.88 -0.96 -22.66
C LEU A 148 26.80 0.15 -22.13
N LYS A 149 26.96 1.26 -22.86
CA LYS A 149 27.70 2.40 -22.34
C LYS A 149 26.99 2.94 -21.11
N PHE A 150 27.75 3.20 -20.03
CA PHE A 150 27.24 3.66 -18.74
C PHE A 150 26.27 4.85 -18.86
N ARG A 151 26.55 5.79 -19.78
CA ARG A 151 25.67 6.93 -20.07
C ARG A 151 24.22 6.55 -20.37
N TYR A 152 23.97 5.44 -21.08
CA TYR A 152 22.62 5.02 -21.43
C TYR A 152 21.89 4.42 -20.23
N THR A 153 22.58 3.64 -19.40
CA THR A 153 22.02 3.13 -18.13
C THR A 153 21.66 4.30 -17.21
N PHE A 154 22.55 5.29 -17.10
CA PHE A 154 22.31 6.49 -16.30
C PHE A 154 21.11 7.29 -16.83
N MET A 155 20.99 7.49 -18.15
CA MET A 155 19.84 8.17 -18.76
C MET A 155 18.51 7.46 -18.45
N VAL A 156 18.48 6.13 -18.46
CA VAL A 156 17.28 5.34 -18.10
C VAL A 156 16.88 5.58 -16.65
N LEU A 157 17.84 5.51 -15.73
CA LEU A 157 17.58 5.75 -14.30
C LEU A 157 17.17 7.20 -14.03
N ALA A 158 17.85 8.17 -14.67
CA ALA A 158 17.48 9.58 -14.58
C ALA A 158 16.07 9.84 -15.12
N ALA A 159 15.70 9.21 -16.24
CA ALA A 159 14.35 9.31 -16.78
C ALA A 159 13.30 8.72 -15.81
N GLY A 160 13.60 7.59 -15.17
CA GLY A 160 12.74 7.01 -14.13
C GLY A 160 12.59 7.92 -12.91
N ALA A 161 13.69 8.52 -12.44
CA ALA A 161 13.69 9.46 -11.31
C ALA A 161 12.95 10.77 -11.63
N ILE A 162 13.11 11.31 -12.84
CA ILE A 162 12.37 12.48 -13.32
C ILE A 162 10.88 12.14 -13.42
N ALA A 163 10.52 10.99 -13.98
CA ALA A 163 9.14 10.54 -14.07
C ALA A 163 8.51 10.40 -12.67
N PHE A 164 9.25 9.86 -11.69
CA PHE A 164 8.81 9.79 -10.30
C PHE A 164 8.59 11.18 -9.71
N ALA A 165 9.55 12.10 -9.86
CA ALA A 165 9.45 13.45 -9.32
C ALA A 165 8.27 14.23 -9.90
N ILE A 166 8.04 14.11 -11.21
CA ILE A 166 6.88 14.72 -11.88
C ILE A 166 5.58 14.12 -11.35
N ASN A 167 5.48 12.79 -11.27
CA ASN A 167 4.30 12.11 -10.78
C ASN A 167 3.99 12.48 -9.32
N LEU A 168 5.02 12.52 -8.45
CA LEU A 168 4.89 12.94 -7.05
C LEU A 168 4.46 14.41 -6.92
N HIS A 169 5.03 15.32 -7.72
CA HIS A 169 4.67 16.73 -7.70
C HIS A 169 3.18 16.96 -8.00
N TYR A 170 2.65 16.28 -9.02
CA TYR A 170 1.23 16.38 -9.33
C TYR A 170 0.35 15.62 -8.33
N ALA A 171 0.84 14.52 -7.76
CA ALA A 171 0.15 13.80 -6.70
C ALA A 171 -0.02 14.65 -5.43
N GLU A 172 1.01 15.37 -4.99
CA GLU A 172 0.93 16.28 -3.82
C GLU A 172 0.03 17.50 -4.08
N LYS A 173 -0.10 17.93 -5.35
CA LYS A 173 -1.07 18.97 -5.71
C LYS A 173 -2.52 18.49 -5.61
N ASP A 174 -2.79 17.26 -6.03
CA ASP A 174 -4.14 16.66 -5.99
C ASP A 174 -4.51 16.21 -4.57
N ARG A 175 -3.56 15.59 -3.86
CA ARG A 175 -3.69 15.17 -2.47
C ARG A 175 -2.54 15.74 -1.65
N PRO A 176 -2.71 16.94 -1.05
CA PRO A 176 -1.72 17.49 -0.14
C PRO A 176 -1.44 16.54 1.01
N GLU A 177 -0.18 16.47 1.43
CA GLU A 177 0.28 15.64 2.55
C GLU A 177 0.19 14.14 2.25
N LEU A 178 0.32 13.74 0.98
CA LEU A 178 0.17 12.36 0.55
C LEU A 178 1.16 11.43 1.25
N LEU A 179 2.42 11.85 1.39
CA LEU A 179 3.46 11.04 2.03
C LEU A 179 3.49 11.13 3.57
N THR A 180 2.75 12.06 4.17
CA THR A 180 2.73 12.29 5.62
C THR A 180 1.46 11.77 6.29
N ARG A 181 0.31 11.77 5.60
CA ARG A 181 -0.98 11.25 6.11
C ARG A 181 -1.37 9.94 5.42
N THR A 182 -0.65 8.88 5.75
CA THR A 182 -0.76 7.58 5.07
C THR A 182 -1.70 6.59 5.77
N PHE A 183 -2.92 7.05 6.07
CA PHE A 183 -3.97 6.21 6.66
C PHE A 183 -4.60 5.24 5.64
N ASP A 184 -4.63 5.63 4.36
CA ASP A 184 -5.19 4.80 3.29
C ASP A 184 -4.15 4.56 2.19
N ARG A 185 -3.77 3.29 2.06
CA ARG A 185 -2.76 2.80 1.10
C ARG A 185 -3.29 2.82 -0.34
N ASN A 186 -4.62 2.83 -0.52
CA ASN A 186 -5.23 3.01 -1.83
C ASN A 186 -4.82 4.35 -2.46
N TYR A 187 -4.70 5.41 -1.65
CA TYR A 187 -4.19 6.69 -2.14
C TYR A 187 -2.75 6.55 -2.63
N LEU A 188 -1.85 5.96 -1.83
CA LEU A 188 -0.45 5.80 -2.24
C LEU A 188 -0.31 5.00 -3.54
N VAL A 189 -1.04 3.90 -3.70
CA VAL A 189 -1.00 3.09 -4.93
C VAL A 189 -1.66 3.81 -6.11
N LYS A 190 -2.78 4.50 -5.90
CA LYS A 190 -3.45 5.33 -6.91
C LYS A 190 -2.50 6.36 -7.50
N TYR A 191 -1.78 7.09 -6.64
CA TYR A 191 -0.93 8.19 -7.08
C TYR A 191 0.46 7.73 -7.53
N LEU A 192 1.12 6.85 -6.77
CA LEU A 192 2.54 6.52 -6.95
C LEU A 192 2.76 5.14 -7.57
N GLY A 193 1.75 4.27 -7.55
CA GLY A 193 1.84 2.89 -8.03
C GLY A 193 2.33 1.91 -6.98
N ALA A 194 1.97 0.63 -7.16
CA ALA A 194 2.20 -0.45 -6.19
C ALA A 194 3.69 -0.60 -5.83
N TYR A 195 4.59 -0.50 -6.81
CA TYR A 195 6.02 -0.67 -6.57
C TYR A 195 6.66 0.48 -5.78
N ASN A 196 6.31 1.73 -6.11
CA ASN A 196 6.80 2.88 -5.35
C ASN A 196 6.22 2.86 -3.93
N TYR A 197 4.95 2.45 -3.79
CA TYR A 197 4.34 2.21 -2.49
C TYR A 197 5.09 1.14 -1.69
N THR A 198 5.46 0.00 -2.27
CA THR A 198 6.25 -1.03 -1.56
C THR A 198 7.57 -0.48 -1.03
N VAL A 199 8.25 0.38 -1.79
CA VAL A 199 9.48 1.06 -1.32
C VAL A 199 9.17 2.02 -0.19
N TYR A 200 8.13 2.84 -0.34
CA TYR A 200 7.69 3.78 0.68
C TYR A 200 7.38 3.07 2.01
N ASP A 201 6.59 1.99 1.95
CA ASP A 201 6.21 1.19 3.11
C ASP A 201 7.44 0.57 3.79
N ALA A 202 8.38 0.03 3.00
CA ALA A 202 9.63 -0.47 3.55
C ALA A 202 10.41 0.61 4.30
N VAL A 203 10.59 1.80 3.68
CA VAL A 203 11.28 2.94 4.30
C VAL A 203 10.57 3.37 5.59
N GLN A 204 9.25 3.47 5.58
CA GLN A 204 8.48 3.87 6.77
C GLN A 204 8.57 2.82 7.88
N THR A 205 8.52 1.54 7.52
CA THR A 205 8.70 0.42 8.46
C THR A 205 10.07 0.44 9.12
N PHE A 206 11.13 0.71 8.34
CA PHE A 206 12.47 0.87 8.88
C PHE A 206 12.59 2.10 9.80
N LYS A 207 12.03 3.26 9.40
CA LYS A 207 11.99 4.45 10.25
C LYS A 207 11.29 4.18 11.59
N ASN A 208 10.12 3.56 11.55
CA ASN A 208 9.35 3.23 12.75
C ASN A 208 10.09 2.22 13.66
N SER A 209 10.75 1.23 13.06
CA SER A 209 11.54 0.25 13.81
C SER A 209 12.79 0.90 14.44
N LYS A 210 13.43 1.82 13.71
CA LYS A 210 14.53 2.63 14.23
C LYS A 210 14.07 3.50 15.40
N GLN A 211 12.97 4.22 15.26
CA GLN A 211 12.41 5.06 16.33
C GLN A 211 12.20 4.24 17.62
N ARG A 212 11.63 3.04 17.51
CA ARG A 212 11.46 2.13 18.66
C ARG A 212 12.79 1.66 19.25
N ALA A 213 13.78 1.34 18.41
CA ALA A 213 15.08 0.85 18.87
C ALA A 213 15.92 1.93 19.60
N PHE A 214 15.71 3.20 19.25
CA PHE A 214 16.38 4.35 19.88
C PHE A 214 15.53 5.05 20.95
N ALA A 215 14.35 4.53 21.28
CA ALA A 215 13.52 5.07 22.34
C ALA A 215 14.24 4.95 23.69
N SER A 216 14.24 6.02 24.47
CA SER A 216 15.02 6.16 25.71
C SER A 216 14.13 6.52 26.90
N SER A 217 14.66 6.38 28.12
CA SER A 217 14.00 6.86 29.33
C SER A 217 13.75 8.36 29.32
N ASP A 218 14.57 9.13 28.61
CA ASP A 218 14.45 10.59 28.52
C ASP A 218 13.18 11.00 27.76
N ASP A 219 12.73 10.19 26.81
CA ASP A 219 11.46 10.38 26.08
C ASP A 219 10.25 10.31 27.01
N LEU A 220 10.35 9.60 28.14
CA LEU A 220 9.28 9.53 29.15
C LEU A 220 9.09 10.86 29.89
N THR A 221 10.12 11.70 29.97
CA THR A 221 10.04 12.99 30.66
C THR A 221 9.02 13.90 29.97
N THR A 222 9.04 13.95 28.64
CA THR A 222 8.08 14.73 27.84
C THR A 222 6.65 14.20 28.03
N VAL A 223 6.46 12.89 27.96
CA VAL A 223 5.14 12.25 28.15
C VAL A 223 4.61 12.50 29.57
N LYS A 224 5.47 12.36 30.59
CA LYS A 224 5.12 12.62 31.99
C LYS A 224 4.74 14.08 32.20
N ASN A 225 5.50 15.03 31.66
CA ASN A 225 5.21 16.45 31.77
C ASN A 225 3.86 16.79 31.11
N PHE A 226 3.61 16.27 29.90
CA PHE A 226 2.34 16.45 29.21
C PHE A 226 1.16 15.85 29.98
N SER A 227 1.30 14.60 30.46
CA SER A 227 0.25 13.93 31.24
C SER A 227 -0.02 14.62 32.56
N THR A 228 1.00 15.18 33.21
CA THR A 228 0.86 15.89 34.50
C THR A 228 0.20 17.26 34.29
N SER A 229 0.56 17.98 33.22
CA SER A 229 -0.02 19.30 32.94
C SER A 229 -1.48 19.26 32.48
N HIS A 230 -1.92 18.14 31.91
CA HIS A 230 -3.31 17.90 31.47
C HIS A 230 -4.13 17.08 32.47
N TYR A 231 -3.63 16.90 33.70
CA TYR A 231 -4.36 16.18 34.73
C TYR A 231 -5.65 16.92 35.12
N ALA A 232 -6.79 16.25 34.97
CA ALA A 232 -8.06 16.72 35.49
C ALA A 232 -8.29 16.14 36.90
N ALA A 233 -8.41 17.00 37.91
CA ALA A 233 -8.69 16.58 39.27
C ALA A 233 -10.08 15.89 39.35
N PRO A 234 -10.25 14.85 40.20
CA PRO A 234 -11.53 14.18 40.34
C PRO A 234 -12.62 15.14 40.81
N ASN A 235 -13.81 15.03 40.22
CA ASN A 235 -14.99 15.72 40.73
C ASN A 235 -15.37 15.12 42.10
N ILE A 236 -15.44 15.97 43.12
CA ILE A 236 -15.76 15.60 44.52
C ILE A 236 -17.07 14.83 44.62
N GLU A 237 -18.05 15.14 43.76
CA GLU A 237 -19.34 14.46 43.76
C GLU A 237 -19.22 12.97 43.37
N TYR A 238 -18.27 12.60 42.51
CA TYR A 238 -18.17 11.23 41.96
C TYR A 238 -16.98 10.44 42.53
N ALA A 239 -15.99 11.13 43.09
CA ALA A 239 -14.75 10.53 43.56
C ALA A 239 -15.01 9.40 44.58
N GLY A 240 -14.61 8.19 44.22
CA GLY A 240 -14.65 7.03 45.11
C GLY A 240 -16.03 6.43 45.39
N LYS A 241 -17.14 6.96 44.85
CA LYS A 241 -18.50 6.45 45.09
C LYS A 241 -18.72 4.96 44.77
N ALA A 242 -17.92 4.41 43.85
CA ALA A 242 -17.99 3.00 43.44
C ALA A 242 -16.89 2.10 44.05
N LYS A 243 -16.14 2.57 45.06
CA LYS A 243 -15.04 1.80 45.66
C LYS A 243 -15.54 0.45 46.19
N GLY A 244 -14.85 -0.63 45.81
CA GLY A 244 -15.17 -2.01 46.24
C GLY A 244 -16.32 -2.68 45.50
N LYS A 245 -16.91 -2.05 44.48
CA LYS A 245 -17.93 -2.67 43.62
C LYS A 245 -17.27 -3.37 42.42
N ASN A 246 -17.97 -4.36 41.87
CA ASN A 246 -17.59 -5.00 40.61
C ASN A 246 -17.80 -4.05 39.42
N ILE A 247 -16.98 -4.19 38.38
CA ILE A 247 -17.10 -3.44 37.13
C ILE A 247 -17.49 -4.43 36.02
N ILE A 248 -18.59 -4.16 35.33
CA ILE A 248 -19.02 -4.90 34.14
C ILE A 248 -18.93 -3.96 32.94
N LYS A 249 -18.15 -4.35 31.92
CA LYS A 249 -18.00 -3.62 30.66
C LYS A 249 -18.68 -4.40 29.54
N ILE A 250 -19.61 -3.77 28.85
CA ILE A 250 -20.33 -4.36 27.71
C ILE A 250 -19.88 -3.63 26.44
N HIS A 251 -19.34 -4.37 25.47
CA HIS A 251 -18.97 -3.85 24.15
C HIS A 251 -20.15 -4.03 23.19
N LEU A 252 -20.61 -2.93 22.60
CA LEU A 252 -21.64 -2.96 21.56
C LEU A 252 -20.95 -2.89 20.20
N GLU A 253 -20.88 -4.04 19.52
CA GLU A 253 -20.16 -4.17 18.25
C GLU A 253 -20.77 -3.26 17.18
N SER A 254 -19.92 -2.48 16.52
CA SER A 254 -20.29 -1.58 15.41
C SER A 254 -21.50 -0.67 15.67
N PHE A 255 -21.78 -0.35 16.94
CA PHE A 255 -22.93 0.47 17.32
C PHE A 255 -22.64 1.97 17.17
N GLN A 256 -23.59 2.70 16.59
CA GLN A 256 -23.51 4.16 16.43
C GLN A 256 -24.68 4.86 17.11
N SER A 257 -24.42 6.01 17.74
CA SER A 257 -25.37 6.72 18.60
C SER A 257 -26.64 7.19 17.89
N PHE A 258 -26.64 7.32 16.56
CA PHE A 258 -27.84 7.70 15.81
C PHE A 258 -28.98 6.66 15.91
N LEU A 259 -28.66 5.42 16.29
CA LEU A 259 -29.66 4.37 16.50
C LEU A 259 -30.51 4.60 17.76
N ILE A 260 -30.01 5.39 18.71
CA ILE A 260 -30.78 5.77 19.90
C ILE A 260 -31.97 6.61 19.47
N ASN A 261 -33.16 6.21 19.92
CA ASN A 261 -34.47 6.77 19.55
C ASN A 261 -34.80 6.68 18.05
N TYR A 262 -34.00 5.98 17.25
CA TYR A 262 -34.29 5.76 15.83
C TYR A 262 -35.45 4.79 15.65
N LYS A 263 -36.34 5.12 14.72
CA LYS A 263 -37.47 4.30 14.33
C LYS A 263 -37.39 3.91 12.86
N LEU A 264 -37.51 2.62 12.59
CA LEU A 264 -37.64 2.09 11.25
C LEU A 264 -39.08 1.60 11.07
N ASN A 265 -39.79 2.14 10.06
CA ASN A 265 -41.20 1.83 9.81
C ASN A 265 -42.10 1.98 11.06
N GLY A 266 -41.81 2.99 11.88
CA GLY A 266 -42.56 3.29 13.10
C GLY A 266 -42.18 2.45 14.33
N GLN A 267 -41.30 1.46 14.21
CA GLN A 267 -40.82 0.65 15.33
C GLN A 267 -39.44 1.10 15.80
N GLU A 268 -39.24 1.17 17.12
CA GLU A 268 -37.94 1.47 17.70
C GLU A 268 -36.94 0.37 17.42
N VAL A 269 -35.76 0.76 16.95
CA VAL A 269 -34.69 -0.21 16.61
C VAL A 269 -34.00 -0.73 17.87
N THR A 270 -33.80 0.12 18.88
CA THR A 270 -33.11 -0.25 20.13
C THR A 270 -33.90 0.11 21.40
N PRO A 271 -35.09 -0.46 21.60
CA PRO A 271 -36.01 -0.02 22.67
C PRO A 271 -35.40 -0.13 24.07
N PHE A 272 -34.65 -1.18 24.37
CA PHE A 272 -33.97 -1.31 25.67
C PHE A 272 -32.89 -0.23 25.87
N LEU A 273 -32.02 0.01 24.88
CA LEU A 273 -30.99 1.05 24.99
C LEU A 273 -31.61 2.45 25.03
N ASN A 274 -32.73 2.68 24.33
CA ASN A 274 -33.50 3.92 24.43
C ASN A 274 -33.99 4.14 25.87
N SER A 275 -34.46 3.08 26.53
CA SER A 275 -34.90 3.18 27.93
C SER A 275 -33.75 3.53 28.90
N LEU A 276 -32.54 3.03 28.63
CA LEU A 276 -31.35 3.37 29.42
C LEU A 276 -30.91 4.80 29.16
N ALA A 277 -30.90 5.23 27.89
CA ALA A 277 -30.43 6.56 27.48
C ALA A 277 -31.36 7.69 27.94
N ASN A 278 -32.68 7.45 27.97
CA ASN A 278 -33.68 8.43 28.41
C ASN A 278 -34.03 8.31 29.90
N GLY A 279 -33.51 7.30 30.60
CA GLY A 279 -33.74 7.06 32.02
C GLY A 279 -32.81 7.86 32.93
N ASN A 280 -33.06 7.79 34.24
CA ASN A 280 -32.23 8.46 35.27
C ASN A 280 -31.20 7.53 35.93
N GLU A 281 -31.21 6.23 35.59
CA GLU A 281 -30.33 5.23 36.23
C GLU A 281 -28.94 5.16 35.59
N PHE A 282 -28.80 5.62 34.34
CA PHE A 282 -27.56 5.58 33.58
C PHE A 282 -27.16 6.99 33.15
N MET A 283 -25.86 7.28 33.27
CA MET A 283 -25.28 8.48 32.68
C MET A 283 -25.00 8.20 31.20
N TYR A 284 -25.88 8.69 30.33
CA TYR A 284 -25.70 8.62 28.88
C TYR A 284 -24.90 9.82 28.37
N PHE A 285 -23.93 9.56 27.49
CA PHE A 285 -23.10 10.58 26.85
C PHE A 285 -23.40 10.59 25.35
N ASP A 286 -24.20 11.55 24.90
CA ASP A 286 -24.60 11.73 23.50
C ASP A 286 -23.47 12.27 22.60
N ASN A 287 -22.46 12.89 23.20
CA ASN A 287 -21.27 13.44 22.55
C ASN A 287 -20.00 12.60 22.82
N PHE A 288 -20.13 11.28 22.77
CA PHE A 288 -19.00 10.34 22.89
C PHE A 288 -18.62 9.77 21.52
N PHE A 289 -17.31 9.80 21.20
CA PHE A 289 -16.78 9.36 19.91
C PHE A 289 -15.75 8.25 20.11
N HIS A 290 -15.78 7.24 19.24
CA HIS A 290 -14.70 6.28 19.15
C HIS A 290 -13.43 6.97 18.60
N GLN A 291 -12.25 6.48 19.01
CA GLN A 291 -10.94 6.99 18.56
C GLN A 291 -10.06 5.86 18.01
N THR A 292 -10.70 4.80 17.50
CA THR A 292 -10.06 3.66 16.83
C THR A 292 -9.51 4.04 15.47
#